data_AF-A0A453G915-F1
#
_entry.id   AF-A0A453G915-F1
#
_cell.length_a   1.000
_cell.length_b   1.000
_cell.length_c   1.000
_cell.angle_alpha   90.00
_cell.angle_beta   90.00
_cell.angle_gamma   90.00
#
_symmetry.space_group_name_H-M   'P 1'
#
loop_
_entity.id
_entity.type
_entity.pdbx_description
1 polymer ?
#
loop_
_entity_poly.entity_id
_entity_poly.type
_entity_poly.pdbx_seq_one_letter_code
_entity_poly.pdbx_strand_id
1 'polypeptide(L)'
;FHGAKLVEMPFACTLPQYHRQGMMRRLVNAIDKVLESVQVENLVISAVAEVVDTWKKLGFMTVDPQLRDEAKRLSMVTIAGTILLQKPTALPMTEDELAFLEMGWPLCSFVDLLNGIAFPWPPYADPVAAAVRGAGGKA
;
A
#
# COMPACT_ATOMS: atom_id res chain seq x y z
N PHE A 1 3.72 7.74 -17.25
CA PHE A 1 4.03 6.85 -16.12
C PHE A 1 5.43 7.19 -15.63
N HIS A 2 5.54 7.73 -14.42
CA HIS A 2 6.80 8.24 -13.88
C HIS A 2 7.46 7.22 -12.95
N GLY A 3 7.71 6.01 -13.47
CA GLY A 3 8.27 4.89 -12.71
C GLY A 3 7.30 4.31 -11.67
N ALA A 4 7.71 3.23 -11.00
CA ALA A 4 6.93 2.53 -9.97
C ALA A 4 6.59 3.39 -8.74
N LYS A 5 7.02 4.65 -8.69
CA LYS A 5 6.89 5.49 -7.49
C LYS A 5 5.58 6.27 -7.44
N LEU A 6 5.10 6.75 -8.58
CA LEU A 6 3.98 7.71 -8.61
C LEU A 6 3.11 7.57 -9.85
N VAL A 7 1.80 7.48 -9.62
CA VAL A 7 0.78 7.55 -10.66
C VAL A 7 -0.08 8.78 -10.45
N GLU A 8 -0.29 9.52 -11.54
CA GLU A 8 -1.21 10.64 -11.59
C GLU A 8 -2.58 10.17 -12.10
N MET A 9 -3.65 10.61 -11.43
CA MET A 9 -5.00 10.54 -11.96
C MET A 9 -5.50 11.97 -12.27
N PRO A 10 -5.35 12.45 -13.51
CA PRO A 10 -5.52 13.87 -13.83
C PRO A 10 -6.98 14.33 -13.81
N PHE A 11 -7.93 13.47 -14.22
CA PHE A 11 -9.35 13.82 -14.25
C PHE A 11 -10.21 12.66 -13.75
N ALA A 12 -11.01 12.93 -12.71
CA ALA A 12 -11.98 11.99 -12.18
C ALA A 12 -13.24 12.74 -11.75
N CYS A 13 -14.37 12.39 -12.35
CA CYS A 13 -15.67 12.96 -12.00
C CYS A 13 -16.77 11.92 -12.15
N THR A 14 -17.80 12.02 -11.33
CA THR A 14 -19.06 11.30 -11.54
C THR A 14 -20.07 12.32 -12.05
N LEU A 15 -20.85 11.97 -13.08
CA LEU A 15 -21.90 12.85 -13.58
C LEU A 15 -22.94 13.12 -12.45
N PRO A 16 -23.48 14.34 -12.30
CA PRO A 16 -24.36 14.71 -11.18
C PRO A 16 -25.51 13.75 -10.91
N GLN A 17 -26.11 13.21 -11.98
CA GLN A 17 -27.21 12.24 -11.90
C GLN A 17 -26.85 10.91 -11.20
N TYR A 18 -25.56 10.61 -11.07
CA TYR A 18 -25.05 9.41 -10.40
C TYR A 18 -24.28 9.70 -9.09
N HIS A 19 -24.36 10.94 -8.59
CA HIS A 19 -23.76 11.29 -7.31
C HIS A 19 -24.38 10.49 -6.17
N ARG A 20 -23.60 10.29 -5.10
CA ARG A 20 -24.00 9.56 -3.87
C ARG A 20 -24.34 8.08 -4.06
N GLN A 21 -24.19 7.52 -5.27
CA GLN A 21 -24.33 6.09 -5.54
C GLN A 21 -23.04 5.30 -5.25
N GLY A 22 -22.00 5.95 -4.72
CA GLY A 22 -20.72 5.30 -4.39
C GLY A 22 -19.86 4.94 -5.61
N MET A 23 -20.18 5.42 -6.81
CA MET A 23 -19.42 5.13 -8.03
C MET A 23 -17.95 5.55 -7.94
N MET A 24 -17.68 6.78 -7.50
CA MET A 24 -16.29 7.26 -7.33
C MET A 24 -15.48 6.36 -6.38
N ARG A 25 -16.10 5.91 -5.28
CA ARG A 25 -15.45 4.98 -4.34
C ARG A 25 -15.14 3.63 -4.99
N ARG A 26 -16.05 3.10 -5.81
CA ARG A 26 -15.80 1.84 -6.55
C ARG A 26 -14.68 2.01 -7.57
N LEU A 27 -14.64 3.13 -8.28
CA LEU A 27 -13.58 3.46 -9.24
C LEU A 27 -12.22 3.55 -8.53
N VAL A 28 -12.12 4.36 -7.47
CA VAL A 28 -10.88 4.51 -6.70
C VAL A 28 -10.41 3.16 -6.15
N ASN A 29 -11.31 2.35 -5.57
CA ASN A 29 -10.93 1.03 -5.06
C ASN A 29 -10.46 0.06 -6.17
N ALA A 30 -11.02 0.15 -7.38
CA ALA A 30 -10.56 -0.65 -8.51
C ALA A 30 -9.18 -0.19 -8.98
N ILE A 31 -8.95 1.12 -9.00
CA ILE A 31 -7.64 1.71 -9.31
C ILE A 31 -6.61 1.28 -8.26
N ASP A 32 -6.95 1.36 -6.97
CA ASP A 32 -6.04 0.95 -5.88
C ASP A 32 -5.53 -0.49 -6.10
N LYS A 33 -6.44 -1.43 -6.38
CA LYS A 33 -6.08 -2.84 -6.66
C LYS A 33 -5.17 -3.00 -7.87
N VAL A 34 -5.39 -2.21 -8.92
CA VAL A 34 -4.52 -2.24 -10.11
C VAL A 34 -3.15 -1.68 -9.74
N LEU A 35 -3.10 -0.58 -9.00
CA LEU A 35 -1.85 0.05 -8.58
C LEU A 35 -1.04 -0.82 -7.61
N GLU A 36 -1.70 -1.53 -6.71
CA GLU A 36 -1.10 -2.57 -5.86
C GLU A 36 -0.40 -3.64 -6.72
N SER A 37 -1.07 -4.11 -7.79
CA SER A 37 -0.49 -5.14 -8.67
C SER A 37 0.73 -4.68 -9.48
N VAL A 38 0.86 -3.37 -9.68
CA VAL A 38 1.97 -2.75 -10.43
C VAL A 38 3.01 -2.15 -9.46
N GLN A 39 2.90 -2.43 -8.15
CA GLN A 39 3.80 -1.96 -7.09
C GLN A 39 3.98 -0.44 -7.06
N VAL A 40 2.89 0.30 -7.31
CA VAL A 40 2.91 1.76 -7.28
C VAL A 40 2.77 2.28 -5.86
N GLU A 41 3.75 3.04 -5.40
CA GLU A 41 3.76 3.56 -4.02
C GLU A 41 2.66 4.60 -3.76
N ASN A 42 2.46 5.56 -4.68
CA ASN A 42 1.56 6.69 -4.46
C ASN A 42 0.67 7.03 -5.66
N LEU A 43 -0.62 7.21 -5.39
CA LEU A 43 -1.59 7.81 -6.30
C LEU A 43 -1.77 9.29 -5.97
N VAL A 44 -1.56 10.18 -6.94
CA VAL A 44 -1.66 11.63 -6.75
C VAL A 44 -2.71 12.26 -7.66
N ILE A 45 -3.41 13.26 -7.12
CA ILE A 45 -4.44 14.04 -7.81
C ILE A 45 -4.32 15.54 -7.49
N SER A 46 -4.79 16.37 -8.41
CA SER A 46 -5.03 17.79 -8.20
C SER A 46 -6.53 18.05 -7.99
N ALA A 47 -6.90 18.66 -6.87
CA ALA A 47 -8.30 18.88 -6.50
C ALA A 47 -8.58 20.35 -6.17
N VAL A 48 -9.71 20.90 -6.62
CA VAL A 48 -10.16 22.24 -6.16
C VAL A 48 -10.61 22.17 -4.70
N ALA A 49 -10.49 23.28 -3.96
CA ALA A 49 -10.73 23.35 -2.52
C ALA A 49 -12.11 22.78 -2.11
N GLU A 50 -13.14 23.01 -2.93
CA GLU A 50 -14.53 22.59 -2.71
C GLU A 50 -14.71 21.07 -2.60
N VAL A 51 -13.83 20.29 -3.25
CA VAL A 51 -13.94 18.82 -3.30
C VAL A 51 -12.87 18.11 -2.47
N VAL A 52 -11.94 18.82 -1.84
CA VAL A 52 -10.84 18.23 -1.04
C VAL A 52 -11.38 17.33 0.06
N ASP A 53 -12.40 17.77 0.80
CA ASP A 53 -12.98 16.95 1.88
C ASP A 53 -13.68 15.69 1.36
N THR A 54 -14.17 15.72 0.12
CA THR A 54 -14.71 14.53 -0.54
C THR A 54 -13.60 13.54 -0.86
N TRP A 55 -12.47 14.01 -1.37
CA TRP A 55 -11.29 13.18 -1.62
C TRP A 55 -10.70 12.61 -0.33
N LYS A 56 -10.67 13.39 0.76
CA LYS A 56 -10.25 12.89 2.09
C LYS A 56 -11.10 11.71 2.57
N LYS A 57 -12.41 11.74 2.33
CA LYS A 57 -13.32 10.61 2.63
C LYS A 57 -13.04 9.35 1.79
N LEU A 58 -12.32 9.48 0.67
CA LEU A 58 -11.89 8.38 -0.18
C LEU A 58 -10.48 7.87 0.14
N GLY A 59 -9.87 8.38 1.22
CA GLY A 59 -8.54 7.97 1.69
C GLY A 59 -7.39 8.82 1.18
N PHE A 60 -7.66 9.96 0.54
CA PHE A 60 -6.61 10.91 0.14
C PHE A 60 -6.19 11.81 1.31
N MET A 61 -4.94 12.24 1.31
CA MET A 61 -4.37 13.21 2.23
C MET A 61 -3.59 14.28 1.47
N THR A 62 -3.29 15.39 2.14
CA THR A 62 -2.44 16.43 1.54
C THR A 62 -1.05 15.89 1.27
N VAL A 63 -0.46 16.28 0.12
CA VAL A 63 0.87 15.81 -0.27
C VAL A 63 1.95 16.34 0.65
N ASP A 64 2.88 15.46 1.04
CA ASP A 64 4.06 15.82 1.82
C ASP A 64 4.98 16.77 1.02
N PRO A 65 5.70 17.73 1.64
CA PRO A 65 6.56 18.65 0.90
C PRO A 65 7.58 17.95 -0.01
N GLN A 66 8.13 16.82 0.41
CA GLN A 66 9.11 16.07 -0.38
C GLN A 66 8.47 15.49 -1.65
N LEU A 67 7.32 14.84 -1.52
CA LEU A 67 6.60 14.25 -2.65
C LEU A 67 6.05 15.33 -3.59
N ARG A 68 5.70 16.51 -3.07
CA ARG A 68 5.26 17.65 -3.87
C ARG A 68 6.38 18.18 -4.78
N ASP A 69 7.61 18.25 -4.29
CA ASP A 69 8.73 18.69 -5.12
C ASP A 69 9.13 17.62 -6.13
N GLU A 70 8.97 16.34 -5.79
CA GLU A 70 9.10 15.23 -6.73
C GLU A 70 8.01 15.27 -7.82
N ALA A 71 6.76 15.54 -7.48
CA ALA A 71 5.68 15.68 -8.45
C ALA A 71 5.93 16.84 -9.43
N LYS A 72 6.48 17.97 -8.96
CA LYS A 72 6.93 19.07 -9.84
C LYS A 72 8.06 18.65 -10.77
N ARG A 73 9.06 17.92 -10.26
CA ARG A 73 10.18 17.39 -11.05
C ARG A 73 9.71 16.43 -12.13
N LEU A 74 8.66 15.66 -11.84
CA LEU A 74 8.04 14.74 -12.77
C LEU A 74 7.08 15.42 -13.76
N SER A 75 6.95 16.76 -13.73
CA SER A 75 6.06 17.53 -14.61
C SER A 75 4.59 17.09 -14.52
N MET A 76 4.14 16.78 -13.30
CA MET A 76 2.73 16.51 -13.03
C MET A 76 1.88 17.74 -13.36
N VAL A 77 0.71 17.55 -13.98
CA VAL A 77 -0.11 18.68 -14.44
C VAL A 77 -0.85 19.32 -13.26
N THR A 78 -0.23 20.32 -12.64
CA THR A 78 -0.88 21.12 -11.59
C THR A 78 -1.66 22.28 -12.20
N ILE A 79 -2.98 22.27 -12.04
CA ILE A 79 -3.84 23.39 -12.41
C ILE A 79 -3.78 24.45 -11.31
N ALA A 80 -3.56 25.72 -11.66
CA ALA A 80 -3.55 26.82 -10.69
C ALA A 80 -4.86 26.86 -9.88
N GLY A 81 -4.75 27.06 -8.56
CA GLY A 81 -5.91 27.02 -7.67
C GLY A 81 -6.35 25.62 -7.22
N THR A 82 -5.59 24.58 -7.57
CA THR A 82 -5.81 23.21 -7.04
C THR A 82 -4.83 22.86 -5.93
N ILE A 83 -5.29 22.00 -5.03
CA ILE A 83 -4.53 21.41 -3.92
C ILE A 83 -4.14 19.99 -4.34
N LEU A 84 -2.86 19.68 -4.20
CA LEU A 84 -2.34 18.35 -4.47
C LEU A 84 -2.70 17.40 -3.32
N LEU A 85 -3.27 16.25 -3.65
CA LEU A 85 -3.60 15.19 -2.69
C LEU A 85 -2.93 13.88 -3.11
N GLN A 86 -2.43 13.12 -2.14
CA GLN A 86 -1.87 11.78 -2.32
C GLN A 86 -2.73 10.73 -1.61
N LYS A 87 -2.73 9.53 -2.14
CA LYS A 87 -3.18 8.32 -1.49
C LYS A 87 -2.09 7.25 -1.64
N PRO A 88 -1.50 6.77 -0.55
CA PRO A 88 -0.54 5.68 -0.61
C PRO A 88 -1.29 4.39 -1.00
N THR A 89 -0.79 3.71 -2.03
CA THR A 89 -1.42 2.49 -2.58
C THR A 89 -0.79 1.21 -2.05
N ALA A 90 0.47 1.28 -1.62
CA ALA A 90 1.11 0.19 -0.92
C ALA A 90 1.09 0.49 0.58
N LEU A 91 0.84 -0.53 1.41
CA LEU A 91 1.62 -0.59 2.66
C LEU A 91 3.08 -0.56 2.18
N PRO A 92 3.93 0.36 2.68
CA PRO A 92 5.35 0.21 2.39
C PRO A 92 5.65 -1.24 2.75
N MET A 93 6.15 -2.04 1.80
CA MET A 93 6.80 -3.27 2.22
C MET A 93 7.80 -2.78 3.24
N THR A 94 7.59 -3.19 4.50
CA THR A 94 8.49 -2.81 5.56
C THR A 94 9.88 -3.23 5.11
N GLU A 95 10.92 -2.53 5.59
CA GLU A 95 12.30 -3.01 5.38
C GLU A 95 12.41 -4.51 5.69
N ASP A 96 11.60 -5.01 6.63
CA ASP A 96 11.39 -6.42 6.91
C ASP A 96 10.84 -7.22 5.71
N GLU A 97 9.76 -6.81 5.04
CA GLU A 97 9.20 -7.53 3.87
C GLU A 97 10.12 -7.44 2.64
N LEU A 98 10.79 -6.30 2.43
CA LEU A 98 11.83 -6.16 1.41
C LEU A 98 13.04 -7.05 1.76
N ALA A 99 13.46 -7.10 3.01
CA ALA A 99 14.49 -8.03 3.46
C ALA A 99 14.04 -9.48 3.32
N PHE A 100 12.77 -9.82 3.55
CA PHE A 100 12.23 -11.17 3.33
C PHE A 100 12.27 -11.59 1.86
N LEU A 101 12.13 -10.65 0.92
CA LEU A 101 12.17 -10.88 -0.53
C LEU A 101 13.59 -10.78 -1.13
N GLU A 102 14.43 -9.87 -0.63
CA GLU A 102 15.83 -9.68 -1.06
C GLU A 102 16.77 -10.70 -0.43
N MET A 103 16.41 -11.25 0.74
CA MET A 103 16.97 -12.52 1.18
C MET A 103 16.55 -13.55 0.13
N GLY A 104 17.42 -13.85 -0.81
CA GLY A 104 17.33 -15.07 -1.59
C GLY A 104 17.37 -16.21 -0.59
N TRP A 105 16.20 -16.64 -0.11
CA TRP A 105 16.09 -17.86 0.68
C TRP A 105 16.80 -18.92 -0.14
N PRO A 106 17.86 -19.57 0.38
CA PRO A 106 18.37 -20.75 -0.29
C PRO A 106 17.19 -21.69 -0.30
N LEU A 107 16.62 -21.95 -1.49
CA LEU A 107 15.43 -22.75 -1.72
C LEU A 107 15.35 -23.86 -0.66
N CYS A 108 14.58 -23.63 0.41
CA CYS A 108 14.42 -24.65 1.43
C CYS A 108 13.60 -25.72 0.74
N SER A 109 14.30 -26.78 0.34
CA SER A 109 13.65 -27.88 -0.34
C SER A 109 12.79 -28.59 0.70
N PHE A 110 11.74 -29.26 0.24
CA PHE A 110 10.89 -30.09 1.09
C PHE A 110 11.68 -31.06 2.01
N VAL A 111 12.92 -31.41 1.65
CA VAL A 111 13.85 -32.25 2.42
C VAL A 111 14.31 -31.58 3.73
N ASP A 112 14.48 -30.26 3.77
CA ASP A 112 14.92 -29.53 4.96
C ASP A 112 13.82 -29.47 6.03
N LEU A 113 12.56 -29.53 5.59
CA LEU A 113 11.37 -29.59 6.45
C LEU A 113 11.21 -30.98 7.07
N LEU A 114 11.51 -32.04 6.31
CA LEU A 114 11.54 -33.42 6.84
C LEU A 114 12.69 -33.65 7.82
N ASN A 115 13.81 -32.94 7.66
CA ASN A 115 14.97 -33.07 8.54
C ASN A 115 14.93 -32.13 9.76
N GLY A 116 13.91 -31.29 9.91
CA GLY A 116 13.70 -30.47 11.11
C GLY A 116 14.74 -29.35 11.32
N ILE A 117 15.44 -28.93 10.27
CA ILE A 117 16.55 -27.95 10.35
C ILE A 117 16.08 -26.52 10.03
N ALA A 118 14.86 -26.35 9.54
CA ALA A 118 14.31 -25.03 9.26
C ALA A 118 13.74 -24.41 10.54
N PHE A 119 14.47 -23.50 11.20
CA PHE A 119 13.93 -22.35 11.94
C PHE A 119 15.05 -21.42 12.47
N PRO A 120 14.76 -20.13 12.68
CA PRO A 120 14.23 -19.72 13.98
C PRO A 120 12.93 -18.91 13.90
N TRP A 121 12.09 -19.17 14.89
CA TRP A 121 10.80 -18.55 15.16
C TRP A 121 10.87 -17.01 15.24
N PRO A 122 9.76 -16.29 15.06
CA PRO A 122 9.75 -14.84 15.27
C PRO A 122 10.20 -14.50 16.70
N PRO A 123 10.92 -13.38 16.90
CA PRO A 123 11.68 -13.08 18.12
C PRO A 123 10.84 -12.82 19.39
N TYR A 124 9.52 -13.04 19.36
CA TYR A 124 8.63 -12.84 20.52
C TYR A 124 7.94 -14.12 21.02
N ALA A 125 8.23 -15.29 20.46
CA ALA A 125 7.69 -16.54 21.02
C ALA A 125 8.63 -17.07 22.13
N ASP A 126 8.19 -17.01 23.39
CA ASP A 126 8.86 -17.71 24.51
C ASP A 126 8.69 -19.23 24.34
N PRO A 127 9.77 -19.97 24.04
CA PRO A 127 9.70 -21.40 23.76
C PRO A 127 9.33 -22.24 25.00
N VAL A 128 9.53 -21.73 26.23
CA VAL A 128 9.16 -22.43 27.47
C VAL A 128 7.66 -22.36 27.71
N ALA A 129 7.04 -21.21 27.43
CA ALA A 129 5.60 -21.00 27.54
C ALA A 129 4.79 -21.82 26.52
N ALA A 130 5.39 -22.16 25.39
CA ALA A 130 4.82 -23.04 24.38
C ALA A 130 4.92 -24.52 24.79
N ALA A 131 6.05 -24.94 25.38
CA ALA A 131 6.27 -26.31 25.83
C ALA A 131 5.33 -26.72 26.98
N VAL A 132 5.07 -25.82 27.93
CA VAL A 132 4.20 -26.09 29.09
C VAL A 132 2.72 -26.29 28.70
N ARG A 133 2.29 -25.73 27.56
CA ARG A 133 0.90 -25.85 27.07
C ARG A 133 0.63 -27.11 26.21
N GLY A 134 1.67 -27.87 25.85
CA GLY A 134 1.56 -29.04 24.95
C GLY A 134 1.39 -30.40 25.62
N ALA A 135 1.61 -30.53 26.93
CA ALA A 135 1.58 -31.83 27.63
C ALA A 135 0.42 -31.90 28.65
N GLY A 136 -0.80 -31.81 28.15
CA GLY A 136 -2.04 -32.03 28.90
C GLY A 136 -3.00 -32.93 28.12
N GLY A 137 -2.54 -34.12 27.73
CA GLY A 137 -3.32 -35.16 27.05
C GLY A 137 -3.10 -36.52 27.72
N LYS A 138 -4.18 -37.02 28.33
CA LYS A 138 -4.35 -38.25 29.14
C LYS A 138 -3.58 -39.51 28.72
N ALA A 139 -3.04 -40.19 29.73
CA ALA A 139 -3.43 -41.56 30.08
C ALA A 139 -3.50 -41.67 31.62
#